data_AF-A0A3F2RNF8-F1
#
_entry.id   AF-A0A3F2RNF8-F1
#
_cell.length_a   1.000
_cell.length_b   1.000
_cell.length_c   1.000
_cell.angle_alpha   90.00
_cell.angle_beta   90.00
_cell.angle_gamma   90.00
#
_symmetry.space_group_name_H-M   'P 1'
#
loop_
_entity.id
_entity.type
_entity.pdbx_description
1 polymer ?
#
loop_
_entity_poly.entity_id
_entity_poly.type
_entity_poly.pdbx_seq_one_letter_code
_entity_poly.pdbx_strand_id
1 'polypeptide(L)'
;MHALRVTYRTPLDGELRAWMTQQLIKYLLFMRGQIPCLYDEFHEFVENAKQHQQEEAPRRRKLSMNGGMKRAVKCVEAVQSLFGGQLDAIFTLGVQRVALVFGSSMMTPREVVIVDFDIEKEISRPPAAAVESPQTEEEDMSIEDSQTLSPPSPPMAREKLMRLCSQKLIRALFAHTMEQFSSALPATQLHIAVLAERQATTIRGFIPKQQFKLRLPKEKRGGTLRFSKQLQERDEFIRAAKSGSKEHRERMQQVIKDEFTKPLPVTAQFYQELTAQQRENELKTQAAAERHMKQLQTIQTKLDAREVQMTRRKEFERKKKELFADA
;
A
#
# COMPACT_ATOMS: atom_id res chain seq x y z
N MET A 1 6.48 24.67 -2.20
CA MET A 1 6.04 23.27 -2.04
C MET A 1 6.04 22.99 -0.56
N HIS A 2 4.93 22.53 0.00
CA HIS A 2 4.95 22.08 1.39
C HIS A 2 5.57 20.69 1.41
N ALA A 3 6.65 20.55 2.19
CA ALA A 3 7.27 19.26 2.43
C ALA A 3 6.49 18.59 3.58
N LEU A 4 5.78 17.50 3.30
CA LEU A 4 5.15 16.69 4.33
C LEU A 4 6.17 15.68 4.84
N ARG A 5 6.51 15.78 6.12
CA ARG A 5 7.42 14.85 6.80
C ARG A 5 6.62 13.76 7.51
N VAL A 6 6.91 12.50 7.23
CA VAL A 6 6.32 11.35 7.94
C VAL A 6 7.41 10.55 8.63
N THR A 7 7.33 10.46 9.95
CA THR A 7 8.33 9.77 10.78
C THR A 7 7.90 8.36 11.14
N TYR A 8 8.85 7.42 11.20
CA TYR A 8 8.58 6.04 11.59
C TYR A 8 9.57 5.59 12.66
N ARG A 9 9.05 4.87 13.67
CA ARG A 9 9.86 4.25 14.74
C ARG A 9 10.66 3.06 14.22
N THR A 10 10.08 2.33 13.26
CA THR A 10 10.68 1.13 12.67
C THR A 10 11.51 1.53 11.45
N PRO A 11 12.70 0.94 11.24
CA PRO A 11 13.43 1.12 9.99
C PRO A 11 12.57 0.65 8.81
N LEU A 12 12.55 1.45 7.76
CA LEU A 12 11.84 1.11 6.53
C LEU A 12 12.80 0.32 5.63
N ASP A 13 12.64 -1.00 5.57
CA ASP A 13 13.37 -1.84 4.61
C ASP A 13 12.83 -1.69 3.18
N GLY A 14 13.48 -2.32 2.20
CA GLY A 14 13.08 -2.21 0.79
C GLY A 14 11.64 -2.66 0.54
N GLU A 15 11.25 -3.79 1.11
CA GLU A 15 9.90 -4.36 0.96
C GLU A 15 8.83 -3.45 1.56
N LEU A 16 9.05 -2.90 2.76
CA LEU A 16 8.11 -1.97 3.38
C LEU A 16 7.97 -0.66 2.59
N ARG A 17 9.07 -0.14 2.04
CA ARG A 17 9.01 1.04 1.16
C ARG A 17 8.30 0.76 -0.15
N ALA A 18 8.52 -0.40 -0.75
CA ALA A 18 7.82 -0.84 -1.94
C ALA A 18 6.32 -0.90 -1.66
N TRP A 19 5.92 -1.58 -0.58
CA TRP A 19 4.53 -1.66 -0.14
C TRP A 19 3.91 -0.27 0.09
N MET A 20 4.57 0.61 0.84
CA MET A 20 4.08 1.97 1.09
C MET A 20 3.92 2.77 -0.22
N THR A 21 4.85 2.60 -1.17
CA THR A 21 4.78 3.26 -2.48
C THR A 21 3.64 2.71 -3.32
N GLN A 22 3.39 1.39 -3.30
CA GLN A 22 2.24 0.77 -3.96
C GLN A 22 0.93 1.37 -3.43
N GLN A 23 0.79 1.43 -2.09
CA GLN A 23 -0.38 2.03 -1.47
C GLN A 23 -0.53 3.49 -1.88
N LEU A 24 0.53 4.28 -1.79
CA LEU A 24 0.51 5.68 -2.22
C LEU A 24 0.06 5.85 -3.68
N ILE A 25 0.54 5.01 -4.60
CA ILE A 25 0.11 5.02 -6.01
C ILE A 25 -1.39 4.73 -6.12
N LYS A 26 -1.89 3.68 -5.47
CA LYS A 26 -3.32 3.33 -5.47
C LYS A 26 -4.18 4.51 -5.02
N TYR A 27 -3.81 5.15 -3.91
CA TYR A 27 -4.54 6.30 -3.37
C TYR A 27 -4.44 7.53 -4.28
N LEU A 28 -3.27 7.84 -4.85
CA LEU A 28 -3.12 8.99 -5.74
C LEU A 28 -3.91 8.80 -7.04
N LEU A 29 -3.98 7.59 -7.61
CA LEU A 29 -4.80 7.33 -8.78
C LEU A 29 -6.28 7.64 -8.52
N PHE A 30 -6.79 7.27 -7.34
CA PHE A 30 -8.16 7.59 -6.93
C PHE A 30 -8.34 9.09 -6.66
N MET A 31 -7.49 9.67 -5.81
CA MET A 31 -7.57 11.09 -5.41
C MET A 31 -7.45 12.06 -6.60
N ARG A 32 -6.71 11.69 -7.64
CA ARG A 32 -6.56 12.52 -8.85
C ARG A 32 -7.57 12.17 -9.94
N GLY A 33 -8.58 11.34 -9.65
CA GLY A 33 -9.65 10.97 -10.59
C GLY A 33 -9.17 10.14 -11.79
N GLN A 34 -8.06 9.42 -11.67
CA GLN A 34 -7.55 8.55 -12.74
C GLN A 34 -8.26 7.20 -12.77
N ILE A 35 -8.82 6.77 -11.63
CA ILE A 35 -9.71 5.62 -11.48
C ILE A 35 -10.98 6.05 -10.73
N PRO A 36 -12.13 5.40 -10.98
CA PRO A 36 -13.43 5.86 -10.46
C PRO A 36 -13.66 5.54 -8.97
N CYS A 37 -12.94 4.57 -8.42
CA CYS A 37 -13.05 4.11 -7.03
C CYS A 37 -11.67 3.67 -6.50
N LEU A 38 -11.62 3.15 -5.27
CA LEU A 38 -10.36 2.63 -4.73
C LEU A 38 -9.86 1.47 -5.59
N TYR A 39 -8.54 1.35 -5.72
CA TYR A 39 -7.94 0.37 -6.65
C TYR A 39 -8.39 -1.06 -6.38
N ASP A 40 -8.56 -1.46 -5.11
CA ASP A 40 -8.94 -2.84 -4.76
C ASP A 40 -10.38 -3.14 -5.22
N GLU A 41 -11.30 -2.19 -5.07
CA GLU A 41 -12.68 -2.27 -5.60
C GLU A 41 -12.69 -2.27 -7.13
N PHE A 42 -11.86 -1.40 -7.74
CA PHE A 42 -11.73 -1.31 -9.20
C PHE A 42 -11.19 -2.60 -9.81
N HIS A 43 -10.21 -3.22 -9.14
CA HIS A 43 -9.65 -4.50 -9.51
C HIS A 43 -10.70 -5.62 -9.43
N GLU A 44 -11.43 -5.72 -8.32
CA GLU A 44 -12.51 -6.71 -8.16
C GLU A 44 -13.59 -6.54 -9.23
N PHE A 45 -14.00 -5.31 -9.53
CA PHE A 45 -14.94 -5.01 -10.60
C PHE A 45 -14.46 -5.53 -11.97
N VAL A 46 -13.18 -5.32 -12.30
CA VAL A 46 -12.60 -5.79 -13.57
C VAL A 46 -12.52 -7.32 -13.62
N GLU A 47 -12.14 -7.97 -12.53
CA GLU A 47 -12.07 -9.43 -12.45
C GLU A 47 -13.45 -10.08 -12.56
N ASN A 48 -14.46 -9.56 -11.86
CA ASN A 48 -15.85 -10.02 -11.99
C ASN A 48 -16.37 -9.85 -13.42
N ALA A 49 -16.04 -8.73 -14.08
CA ALA A 49 -16.41 -8.51 -15.47
C ALA A 49 -15.73 -9.48 -16.45
N LYS A 50 -14.48 -9.89 -16.19
CA LYS A 50 -13.79 -10.93 -16.96
C LYS A 50 -14.43 -12.30 -16.76
N GLN A 51 -14.79 -12.65 -15.52
CA GLN A 51 -15.42 -13.93 -15.20
C GLN A 51 -16.78 -14.08 -15.91
N HIS A 52 -17.65 -13.06 -15.84
CA HIS A 52 -18.93 -13.08 -16.55
C HIS A 52 -18.77 -13.25 -18.08
N GLN A 53 -17.72 -12.65 -18.68
CA GLN A 53 -17.45 -12.85 -20.11
C GLN A 53 -17.02 -14.27 -20.45
N GLN A 54 -16.31 -14.94 -19.55
CA GLN A 54 -15.87 -16.31 -19.76
C GLN A 54 -17.05 -17.30 -19.66
N GLU A 55 -18.03 -17.02 -18.80
CA GLU A 55 -19.23 -17.86 -18.64
C GLU A 55 -20.23 -17.72 -19.79
N GLU A 56 -20.41 -16.53 -20.37
CA GLU A 56 -21.36 -16.30 -21.47
C GLU A 56 -20.85 -16.73 -22.87
N ALA A 57 -19.57 -17.08 -22.98
CA ALA A 57 -18.87 -17.29 -24.26
C ALA A 57 -19.36 -18.44 -25.17
N PRO A 58 -20.04 -19.52 -24.74
CA PRO A 58 -20.34 -20.59 -25.69
C PRO A 58 -21.55 -20.32 -26.60
N ARG A 59 -22.38 -19.29 -26.38
CA ARG A 59 -23.67 -19.17 -27.11
C ARG A 59 -24.04 -17.82 -27.70
N ARG A 60 -23.36 -16.71 -27.38
CA ARG A 60 -23.73 -15.40 -27.92
C ARG A 60 -22.53 -14.77 -28.63
N ARG A 61 -22.78 -14.33 -29.88
CA ARG A 61 -21.84 -13.59 -30.74
C ARG A 61 -21.10 -12.56 -29.88
N LYS A 62 -19.75 -12.61 -29.89
CA LYS A 62 -18.86 -11.69 -29.15
C LYS A 62 -19.36 -10.25 -29.29
N LEU A 63 -20.11 -9.76 -28.31
CA LEU A 63 -20.39 -8.34 -28.21
C LEU A 63 -19.04 -7.69 -27.93
N SER A 64 -18.63 -6.78 -28.81
CA SER A 64 -17.38 -6.03 -28.64
C SER A 64 -17.43 -5.37 -27.26
N MET A 65 -16.49 -5.72 -26.37
CA MET A 65 -16.42 -5.06 -25.05
C MET A 65 -16.49 -3.55 -25.25
N ASN A 66 -17.40 -2.91 -24.52
CA ASN A 66 -17.50 -1.45 -24.48
C ASN A 66 -16.10 -0.86 -24.27
N GLY A 67 -15.75 0.18 -25.03
CA GLY A 67 -14.38 0.72 -25.04
C GLY A 67 -13.84 1.09 -23.65
N GLY A 68 -14.72 1.44 -22.71
CA GLY A 68 -14.39 1.68 -21.30
C GLY A 68 -13.85 0.44 -20.59
N MET A 69 -14.48 -0.73 -20.74
CA MET A 69 -14.04 -1.96 -20.06
C MET A 69 -12.68 -2.42 -20.56
N LYS A 70 -12.40 -2.31 -21.86
CA LYS A 70 -11.05 -2.62 -22.41
C LYS A 70 -9.97 -1.75 -21.80
N ARG A 71 -10.27 -0.47 -21.54
CA ARG A 71 -9.34 0.47 -20.88
C ARG A 71 -9.16 0.12 -19.41
N ALA A 72 -10.24 -0.25 -18.71
CA ALA A 72 -10.18 -0.67 -17.32
C ALA A 72 -9.30 -1.92 -17.14
N VAL A 73 -9.50 -2.94 -17.96
CA VAL A 73 -8.67 -4.16 -17.99
C VAL A 73 -7.19 -3.81 -18.20
N LYS A 74 -6.87 -3.00 -19.22
CA LYS A 74 -5.48 -2.56 -19.49
C LYS A 74 -4.87 -1.77 -18.33
N CYS A 75 -5.67 -0.94 -17.66
CA CYS A 75 -5.22 -0.17 -16.50
C CYS A 75 -4.86 -1.11 -15.34
N VAL A 76 -5.74 -2.06 -15.01
CA VAL A 76 -5.49 -3.05 -13.95
C VAL A 76 -4.27 -3.90 -14.28
N GLU A 77 -4.14 -4.40 -15.50
CA GLU A 77 -2.97 -5.18 -15.95
C GLU A 77 -1.66 -4.40 -15.84
N ALA A 78 -1.66 -3.11 -16.23
CA ALA A 78 -0.49 -2.26 -16.11
C ALA A 78 -0.08 -2.04 -14.64
N VAL A 79 -1.06 -1.79 -13.77
CA VAL A 79 -0.81 -1.58 -12.33
C VAL A 79 -0.38 -2.88 -11.64
N GLN A 80 -1.01 -4.01 -11.96
CA GLN A 80 -0.58 -5.33 -11.49
C GLN A 80 0.81 -5.70 -11.98
N SER A 81 1.17 -5.42 -13.24
CA SER A 81 2.52 -5.68 -13.74
C SER A 81 3.56 -4.85 -12.99
N LEU A 82 3.23 -3.63 -12.57
CA LEU A 82 4.08 -2.78 -11.77
C LEU A 82 4.21 -3.31 -10.33
N PHE A 83 3.10 -3.75 -9.72
CA PHE A 83 3.05 -4.21 -8.33
C PHE A 83 3.55 -5.65 -8.15
N GLY A 84 3.35 -6.51 -9.15
CA GLY A 84 3.67 -7.95 -9.13
C GLY A 84 5.15 -8.27 -9.27
N GLY A 85 6.04 -7.40 -8.76
CA GLY A 85 7.47 -7.67 -8.64
C GLY A 85 8.39 -6.59 -9.23
N GLN A 86 7.91 -5.70 -10.11
CA GLN A 86 8.78 -4.64 -10.65
C GLN A 86 9.17 -3.63 -9.57
N LEU A 87 8.20 -3.22 -8.73
CA LEU A 87 8.49 -2.36 -7.60
C LEU A 87 9.33 -3.08 -6.54
N ASP A 88 9.02 -4.32 -6.19
CA ASP A 88 9.80 -5.02 -5.17
C ASP A 88 11.26 -5.19 -5.64
N ALA A 89 11.47 -5.51 -6.93
CA ALA A 89 12.80 -5.59 -7.53
C ALA A 89 13.54 -4.25 -7.62
N ILE A 90 12.87 -3.11 -7.80
CA ILE A 90 13.56 -1.80 -7.77
C ILE A 90 13.95 -1.41 -6.36
N PHE A 91 13.12 -1.75 -5.37
CA PHE A 91 13.33 -1.37 -3.97
C PHE A 91 14.42 -2.18 -3.27
N THR A 92 14.83 -3.34 -3.82
CA THR A 92 16.04 -4.03 -3.36
C THR A 92 17.31 -3.26 -3.71
N LEU A 93 17.27 -2.29 -4.64
CA LEU A 93 18.43 -1.50 -5.07
C LEU A 93 18.71 -0.26 -4.20
N GLY A 94 18.20 -0.22 -2.97
CA GLY A 94 18.43 0.92 -2.07
C GLY A 94 17.84 2.22 -2.61
N VAL A 95 16.54 2.20 -2.95
CA VAL A 95 15.83 3.38 -3.46
C VAL A 95 15.90 4.55 -2.48
N GLN A 96 16.42 5.67 -2.98
CA GLN A 96 16.56 6.93 -2.24
C GLN A 96 15.34 7.82 -2.46
N ARG A 97 14.86 7.91 -3.70
CA ARG A 97 13.76 8.81 -4.06
C ARG A 97 12.89 8.21 -5.15
N VAL A 98 11.58 8.43 -5.06
CA VAL A 98 10.60 8.08 -6.08
C VAL A 98 9.87 9.35 -6.51
N ALA A 99 9.72 9.57 -7.81
CA ALA A 99 8.91 10.63 -8.38
C ALA A 99 7.73 10.02 -9.12
N LEU A 100 6.52 10.38 -8.69
CA LEU A 100 5.25 10.03 -9.30
C LEU A 100 4.79 11.23 -10.12
N VAL A 101 4.79 11.08 -11.44
CA VAL A 101 4.60 12.18 -12.39
C VAL A 101 3.32 11.97 -13.18
N PHE A 102 2.32 12.81 -12.92
CA PHE A 102 1.09 12.86 -13.70
C PHE A 102 1.26 13.80 -14.88
N GLY A 103 1.13 13.30 -16.10
CA GLY A 103 1.29 14.10 -17.31
C GLY A 103 1.16 13.29 -18.59
N SER A 104 1.32 13.96 -19.73
CA SER A 104 1.43 13.27 -21.03
C SER A 104 2.82 12.67 -21.25
N SER A 105 3.83 13.20 -20.56
CA SER A 105 5.20 12.70 -20.58
C SER A 105 5.95 13.15 -19.32
N MET A 106 7.11 12.55 -19.06
CA MET A 106 8.07 13.02 -18.05
C MET A 106 8.58 14.45 -18.28
N MET A 107 8.48 14.98 -19.52
CA MET A 107 8.98 16.31 -19.90
C MET A 107 7.91 17.40 -19.78
N THR A 108 6.64 17.00 -19.76
CA THR A 108 5.46 17.85 -19.64
C THR A 108 4.58 17.39 -18.48
N PRO A 109 5.12 17.43 -17.24
CA PRO A 109 4.36 17.05 -16.06
C PRO A 109 3.27 18.09 -15.80
N ARG A 110 2.07 17.61 -15.49
CA ARG A 110 1.00 18.43 -14.91
C ARG A 110 1.19 18.54 -13.41
N GLU A 111 1.64 17.45 -12.80
CA GLU A 111 1.85 17.35 -11.37
C GLU A 111 2.92 16.31 -11.05
N VAL A 112 3.65 16.56 -9.98
CA VAL A 112 4.74 15.70 -9.51
C VAL A 112 4.60 15.54 -8.00
N VAL A 113 4.54 14.29 -7.55
CA VAL A 113 4.65 13.92 -6.14
C VAL A 113 6.02 13.26 -5.96
N ILE A 114 6.88 13.89 -5.17
CA ILE A 114 8.20 13.35 -4.84
C ILE A 114 8.12 12.66 -3.49
N VAL A 115 8.64 11.45 -3.41
CA VAL A 115 8.76 10.64 -2.21
C VAL A 115 10.23 10.44 -1.92
N ASP A 116 10.71 11.01 -0.83
CA ASP A 116 12.09 10.92 -0.40
C ASP A 116 12.21 9.93 0.77
N PHE A 117 13.09 8.94 0.64
CA PHE A 117 13.36 7.92 1.66
C PHE A 117 14.68 8.17 2.39
N ASP A 118 15.28 9.36 2.24
CA ASP A 118 16.60 9.73 2.75
C ASP A 118 16.92 9.08 4.11
N ILE A 119 17.78 8.07 4.03
CA ILE A 119 18.34 7.38 5.18
C ILE A 119 19.66 8.08 5.48
N GLU A 120 19.64 9.04 6.42
CA GLU A 120 20.81 9.35 7.26
C GLU A 120 22.14 9.72 6.57
N LYS A 121 22.16 10.10 5.27
CA LYS A 121 23.37 10.69 4.66
C LYS A 121 23.76 12.04 5.28
N GLU A 122 22.88 12.65 6.06
CA GLU A 122 23.17 13.86 6.84
C GLU A 122 24.15 13.63 8.01
N ILE A 123 24.33 12.40 8.51
CA ILE A 123 25.13 12.14 9.73
C ILE A 123 26.59 11.76 9.42
N SER A 124 26.91 11.39 8.18
CA SER A 124 28.29 11.01 7.79
C SER A 124 29.14 12.17 7.26
N ARG A 125 28.71 13.43 7.42
CA ARG A 125 29.63 14.56 7.24
C ARG A 125 30.59 14.51 8.44
N PRO A 126 31.87 14.13 8.25
CA PRO A 126 32.81 14.11 9.37
C PRO A 126 32.84 15.54 9.94
N PRO A 127 32.74 15.73 11.25
CA PRO A 127 32.95 17.04 11.84
C PRO A 127 34.30 17.52 11.33
N ALA A 128 34.31 18.67 10.65
CA ALA A 128 35.55 19.31 10.27
C ALA A 128 36.39 19.41 11.55
N ALA A 129 37.56 18.79 11.53
CA ALA A 129 38.48 18.73 12.65
C ALA A 129 38.69 20.15 13.20
N ALA A 130 38.19 20.39 14.40
CA ALA A 130 38.45 21.61 15.13
C ALA A 130 38.51 21.32 16.63
N VAL A 131 39.76 21.18 17.06
CA VAL A 131 40.32 21.78 18.27
C VAL A 131 40.05 21.08 19.60
N GLU A 132 41.18 20.73 20.19
CA GLU A 132 41.43 20.14 21.49
C GLU A 132 40.94 21.03 22.66
N SER A 133 40.52 20.34 23.73
CA SER A 133 40.62 20.71 25.16
C SER A 133 39.64 21.72 25.78
N PRO A 134 39.46 21.79 27.13
CA PRO A 134 39.88 20.87 28.20
C PRO A 134 38.73 20.42 29.14
N GLN A 135 39.11 19.50 30.03
CA GLN A 135 38.37 18.89 31.14
C GLN A 135 37.70 19.90 32.09
N THR A 136 36.48 19.58 32.52
CA THR A 136 35.97 20.01 33.83
C THR A 136 35.19 18.87 34.49
N GLU A 137 35.56 18.66 35.75
CA GLU A 137 35.13 17.61 36.67
C GLU A 137 33.66 17.70 37.08
N GLU A 138 33.12 16.51 37.37
CA GLU A 138 32.19 16.14 38.46
C GLU A 138 30.95 17.00 38.76
N GLU A 139 29.77 16.37 38.67
CA GLU A 139 28.93 16.14 39.85
C GLU A 139 27.93 15.00 39.60
N ASP A 140 27.99 14.04 40.52
CA ASP A 140 27.33 12.74 40.53
C ASP A 140 25.90 12.88 41.09
N MET A 141 24.88 12.76 40.24
CA MET A 141 23.47 12.70 40.65
C MET A 141 22.84 11.42 40.12
N SER A 142 23.10 10.35 40.87
CA SER A 142 22.43 9.05 40.78
C SER A 142 20.92 9.19 41.03
N ILE A 143 20.14 9.25 39.96
CA ILE A 143 18.68 9.00 39.99
C ILE A 143 18.47 7.55 39.54
N GLU A 144 18.25 6.68 40.51
CA GLU A 144 17.76 5.31 40.32
C GLU A 144 16.34 5.35 39.76
N ASP A 145 16.21 5.53 38.44
CA ASP A 145 14.94 5.36 37.74
C ASP A 145 14.58 3.87 37.75
N SER A 146 13.60 3.55 38.59
CA SER A 146 12.93 2.26 38.67
C SER A 146 12.41 1.84 37.30
N GLN A 147 13.21 1.04 36.60
CA GLN A 147 12.84 0.36 35.36
C GLN A 147 11.75 -0.66 35.68
N THR A 148 10.51 -0.22 35.59
CA THR A 148 9.34 -1.09 35.50
C THR A 148 9.48 -1.90 34.22
N LEU A 149 10.02 -3.12 34.37
CA LEU A 149 10.17 -4.16 33.36
C LEU A 149 8.80 -4.50 32.78
N SER A 150 8.35 -3.71 31.81
CA SER A 150 7.18 -4.03 31.02
C SER A 150 7.56 -5.21 30.12
N PRO A 151 6.81 -6.33 30.18
CA PRO A 151 7.14 -7.51 29.40
C PRO A 151 7.18 -7.17 27.90
N PRO A 152 8.15 -7.72 27.15
CA PRO A 152 8.30 -7.44 25.72
C PRO A 152 7.01 -7.83 25.00
N SER A 153 6.41 -6.88 24.29
CA SER A 153 5.20 -7.11 23.53
C SER A 153 5.43 -8.22 22.49
N PRO A 154 4.43 -9.07 22.20
CA PRO A 154 4.57 -10.10 21.18
C PRO A 154 5.03 -9.50 19.85
N PRO A 155 5.93 -10.16 19.10
CA PRO A 155 6.42 -9.64 17.84
C PRO A 155 5.22 -9.44 16.89
N MET A 156 5.02 -8.19 16.49
CA MET A 156 3.94 -7.83 15.58
C MET A 156 4.17 -8.47 14.22
N ALA A 157 3.15 -9.13 13.67
CA ALA A 157 3.22 -9.73 12.33
C ALA A 157 3.61 -8.66 11.28
N ARG A 158 4.50 -9.02 10.34
CA ARG A 158 5.04 -8.14 9.30
C ARG A 158 3.94 -7.44 8.49
N GLU A 159 2.87 -8.17 8.16
CA GLU A 159 1.71 -7.64 7.45
C GLU A 159 1.01 -6.52 8.24
N LYS A 160 0.89 -6.67 9.57
CA LYS A 160 0.30 -5.65 10.43
C LYS A 160 1.18 -4.39 10.47
N LEU A 161 2.51 -4.55 10.51
CA LEU A 161 3.44 -3.42 10.40
C LEU A 161 3.25 -2.68 9.07
N MET A 162 3.21 -3.40 7.95
CA MET A 162 2.99 -2.82 6.61
C MET A 162 1.69 -2.03 6.53
N ARG A 163 0.59 -2.59 7.06
CA ARG A 163 -0.70 -1.92 7.13
C ARG A 163 -0.65 -0.66 7.99
N LEU A 164 -0.04 -0.71 9.17
CA LEU A 164 0.06 0.47 10.04
C LEU A 164 0.93 1.57 9.43
N CYS A 165 2.05 1.21 8.78
CA CYS A 165 2.94 2.17 8.15
C CYS A 165 2.30 2.88 6.96
N SER A 166 1.59 2.12 6.13
CA SER A 166 0.81 2.68 5.01
C SER A 166 -0.36 3.52 5.50
N GLN A 167 -1.12 3.08 6.50
CA GLN A 167 -2.19 3.90 7.10
C GLN A 167 -1.66 5.22 7.67
N LYS A 168 -0.51 5.21 8.36
CA LYS A 168 0.13 6.44 8.85
C LYS A 168 0.48 7.39 7.71
N LEU A 169 1.05 6.87 6.62
CA LEU A 169 1.37 7.66 5.41
C LEU A 169 0.12 8.30 4.83
N ILE A 170 -0.92 7.50 4.59
CA ILE A 170 -2.15 7.96 3.95
C ILE A 170 -2.87 8.99 4.82
N ARG A 171 -2.96 8.79 6.14
CA ARG A 171 -3.51 9.79 7.07
C ARG A 171 -2.72 11.10 7.03
N ALA A 172 -1.39 11.03 7.05
CA ALA A 172 -0.54 12.21 6.96
C ALA A 172 -0.75 12.94 5.63
N LEU A 173 -0.85 12.19 4.52
CA LEU A 173 -1.17 12.73 3.20
C LEU A 173 -2.49 13.50 3.24
N PHE A 174 -3.59 12.86 3.67
CA PHE A 174 -4.91 13.50 3.75
C PHE A 174 -4.89 14.79 4.59
N ALA A 175 -4.26 14.75 5.77
CA ALA A 175 -4.20 15.90 6.66
C ALA A 175 -3.50 17.13 6.06
N HIS A 176 -2.53 16.93 5.16
CA HIS A 176 -1.69 18.03 4.65
C HIS A 176 -1.96 18.40 3.19
N THR A 177 -2.67 17.54 2.44
CA THR A 177 -2.79 17.70 0.98
C THR A 177 -4.23 17.78 0.49
N MET A 178 -5.23 17.77 1.37
CA MET A 178 -6.63 17.93 0.99
C MET A 178 -6.86 19.18 0.13
N GLU A 179 -6.23 20.30 0.47
CA GLU A 179 -6.36 21.54 -0.31
C GLU A 179 -5.64 21.45 -1.67
N GLN A 180 -4.48 20.77 -1.71
CA GLN A 180 -3.64 20.66 -2.92
C GLN A 180 -4.25 19.71 -3.97
N PHE A 181 -4.93 18.65 -3.52
CA PHE A 181 -5.57 17.66 -4.38
C PHE A 181 -7.06 17.92 -4.62
N SER A 182 -7.57 19.10 -4.24
CA SER A 182 -9.00 19.45 -4.32
C SER A 182 -9.62 19.38 -5.73
N SER A 183 -8.82 19.49 -6.79
CA SER A 183 -9.29 19.39 -8.18
C SER A 183 -8.81 18.11 -8.85
N ALA A 184 -9.73 17.32 -9.41
CA ALA A 184 -9.37 16.15 -10.21
C ALA A 184 -8.50 16.55 -11.40
N LEU A 185 -7.52 15.71 -11.75
CA LEU A 185 -6.76 15.90 -12.99
C LEU A 185 -7.56 15.38 -14.18
N PRO A 186 -7.41 15.98 -15.37
CA PRO A 186 -7.85 15.32 -16.59
C PRO A 186 -7.16 13.96 -16.73
N ALA A 187 -7.81 13.01 -17.40
CA ALA A 187 -7.25 11.68 -17.63
C ALA A 187 -5.84 11.80 -18.25
N THR A 188 -4.85 11.27 -17.54
CA THR A 188 -3.43 11.45 -17.87
C THR A 188 -2.65 10.18 -17.53
N GLN A 189 -1.41 10.08 -18.01
CA GLN A 189 -0.55 8.96 -17.63
C GLN A 189 0.13 9.25 -16.30
N LEU A 190 0.33 8.19 -15.51
CA LEU A 190 1.24 8.19 -14.38
C LEU A 190 2.57 7.60 -14.84
N HIS A 191 3.62 8.39 -14.75
CA HIS A 191 4.99 7.93 -14.95
C HIS A 191 5.70 7.84 -13.61
N ILE A 192 6.58 6.86 -13.46
CA ILE A 192 7.32 6.62 -12.22
C ILE A 192 8.81 6.68 -12.54
N ALA A 193 9.52 7.59 -11.87
CA ALA A 193 10.97 7.64 -11.91
C ALA A 193 11.53 7.33 -10.53
N VAL A 194 12.59 6.54 -10.49
CA VAL A 194 13.19 6.07 -9.24
C VAL A 194 14.68 6.39 -9.26
N LEU A 195 15.16 6.98 -8.19
CA LEU A 195 16.58 7.18 -7.91
C LEU A 195 17.03 6.06 -6.96
N ALA A 196 17.87 5.16 -7.46
CA ALA A 196 18.40 4.00 -6.74
C ALA A 196 19.89 3.83 -7.04
N GLU A 197 20.52 2.87 -6.36
CA GLU A 197 21.90 2.51 -6.63
C GLU A 197 22.07 1.95 -8.05
N ARG A 198 23.22 2.24 -8.68
CA ARG A 198 23.51 1.76 -10.03
C ARG A 198 23.72 0.26 -10.00
N GLN A 199 22.97 -0.45 -10.83
CA GLN A 199 23.12 -1.90 -11.02
C GLN A 199 23.39 -2.23 -12.49
N ALA A 200 24.03 -3.37 -12.72
CA ALA A 200 24.26 -3.91 -14.06
C ALA A 200 22.99 -4.60 -14.62
N THR A 201 22.13 -5.11 -13.75
CA THR A 201 20.92 -5.83 -14.13
C THR A 201 19.79 -4.88 -14.50
N THR A 202 19.18 -5.11 -15.65
CA THR A 202 18.00 -4.35 -16.09
C THR A 202 16.76 -4.89 -15.40
N ILE A 203 16.02 -4.02 -14.71
CA ILE A 203 14.71 -4.37 -14.14
C ILE A 203 13.64 -4.18 -15.22
N ARG A 204 12.85 -5.21 -15.47
CA ARG A 204 11.77 -5.16 -16.46
C ARG A 204 10.83 -3.99 -16.17
N GLY A 205 10.53 -3.19 -17.20
CA GLY A 205 9.66 -2.00 -17.08
C GLY A 205 10.39 -0.71 -16.68
N PHE A 206 11.61 -0.80 -16.15
CA PHE A 206 12.44 0.36 -15.82
C PHE A 206 13.58 0.52 -16.83
N ILE A 207 13.80 1.76 -17.29
CA ILE A 207 14.87 2.10 -18.22
C ILE A 207 15.88 2.99 -17.48
N PRO A 208 17.16 2.60 -17.38
CA PRO A 208 18.16 3.42 -16.72
C PRO A 208 18.39 4.72 -17.49
N LYS A 209 18.45 5.84 -16.76
CA LYS A 209 18.69 7.17 -17.33
C LYS A 209 19.78 7.89 -16.53
N GLN A 210 20.98 7.96 -17.09
CA GLN A 210 22.15 8.59 -16.43
C GLN A 210 22.00 10.12 -16.29
N GLN A 211 21.40 10.78 -17.28
CA GLN A 211 21.26 12.25 -17.32
C GLN A 211 19.80 12.69 -17.16
N PHE A 212 19.06 12.03 -16.27
CA PHE A 212 17.67 12.38 -16.02
C PHE A 212 17.56 13.64 -15.16
N LYS A 213 16.86 14.66 -15.66
CA LYS A 213 16.49 15.86 -14.90
C LYS A 213 14.98 15.97 -14.87
N LEU A 214 14.40 15.83 -13.69
CA LEU A 214 12.96 15.99 -13.50
C LEU A 214 12.58 17.47 -13.65
N ARG A 215 11.74 17.77 -14.65
CA ARG A 215 11.13 19.10 -14.75
C ARG A 215 10.02 19.18 -13.72
N LEU A 216 9.96 20.27 -12.96
CA LEU A 216 8.83 20.54 -12.08
C LEU A 216 7.86 21.47 -12.81
N PRO A 217 6.54 21.27 -12.66
CA PRO A 217 5.56 22.21 -13.20
C PRO A 217 5.87 23.64 -12.73
N LYS A 218 5.72 24.63 -13.62
CA LYS A 218 5.91 26.05 -13.26
C LYS A 218 4.87 26.53 -12.25
N GLU A 219 3.67 25.97 -12.32
CA GLU A 219 2.61 26.20 -11.34
C GLU A 219 2.90 25.42 -10.05
N LYS A 220 2.69 26.05 -8.89
CA LYS A 220 3.00 25.52 -7.54
C LYS A 220 2.20 24.26 -7.13
N ARG A 221 1.63 23.48 -8.08
CA ARG A 221 0.84 22.27 -7.83
C ARG A 221 1.70 21.02 -7.60
N GLY A 222 2.77 21.13 -6.80
CA GLY A 222 3.68 20.03 -6.49
C GLY A 222 3.87 19.85 -4.99
N GLY A 223 3.69 18.62 -4.52
CA GLY A 223 3.94 18.21 -3.13
C GLY A 223 5.22 17.38 -3.02
N THR A 224 5.99 17.58 -1.95
CA THR A 224 7.14 16.71 -1.62
C THR A 224 6.83 15.98 -0.32
N LEU A 225 6.89 14.65 -0.34
CA LEU A 225 6.78 13.77 0.81
C LEU A 225 8.19 13.37 1.22
N ARG A 226 8.60 13.67 2.45
CA ARG A 226 9.90 13.27 3.01
C ARG A 226 9.69 12.27 4.14
N PHE A 227 10.24 11.08 4.01
CA PHE A 227 10.33 10.12 5.10
C PHE A 227 11.60 10.36 5.89
N SER A 228 11.51 10.29 7.21
CA SER A 228 12.71 10.27 8.06
C SER A 228 12.55 9.24 9.17
N LYS A 229 13.61 8.46 9.40
CA LYS A 229 13.72 7.58 10.57
C LYS A 229 13.67 8.44 11.83
N GLN A 230 12.84 8.04 12.79
CA GLN A 230 12.67 8.75 14.06
C GLN A 230 13.85 8.44 14.99
N LEU A 231 15.05 8.92 14.65
CA LEU A 231 16.04 9.28 15.66
C LEU A 231 15.80 10.76 15.93
N GLN A 232 15.43 11.13 17.16
CA GLN A 232 15.27 12.52 17.64
C GLN A 232 13.89 13.21 17.63
N GLU A 233 12.73 12.57 17.48
CA GLU A 233 11.52 13.25 18.02
C GLU A 233 11.54 13.22 19.56
N ARG A 234 12.12 12.17 20.16
CA ARG A 234 12.40 12.19 21.60
C ARG A 234 13.41 13.29 21.94
N ASP A 235 14.44 13.54 21.14
CA ASP A 235 15.46 14.55 21.45
C ASP A 235 15.11 15.97 21.00
N GLU A 236 14.24 16.17 20.00
CA GLU A 236 13.68 17.49 19.68
C GLU A 236 12.57 17.85 20.66
N PHE A 237 11.71 16.91 21.06
CA PHE A 237 10.71 17.15 22.11
C PHE A 237 11.38 17.25 23.49
N ILE A 238 12.41 16.46 23.80
CA ILE A 238 13.23 16.61 25.01
C ILE A 238 14.10 17.87 24.92
N ARG A 239 14.63 18.29 23.75
CA ARG A 239 15.32 19.59 23.63
C ARG A 239 14.36 20.75 23.78
N ALA A 240 13.19 20.74 23.15
CA ALA A 240 12.16 21.76 23.31
C ALA A 240 11.63 21.81 24.77
N ALA A 241 11.50 20.64 25.41
CA ALA A 241 11.14 20.54 26.83
C ALA A 241 12.29 20.88 27.78
N LYS A 242 13.55 20.84 27.33
CA LYS A 242 14.74 21.28 28.09
C LYS A 242 15.07 22.77 27.86
N SER A 243 14.65 23.35 26.74
CA SER A 243 14.88 24.76 26.40
C SER A 243 13.75 25.71 26.85
N GLY A 244 12.61 25.16 27.31
CA GLY A 244 11.54 25.93 27.92
C GLY A 244 11.74 26.12 29.43
N SER A 245 11.22 27.24 29.97
CA SER A 245 11.10 27.46 31.42
C SER A 245 10.54 26.21 32.12
N LYS A 246 11.05 25.89 33.32
CA LYS A 246 10.62 24.76 34.15
C LYS A 246 9.09 24.64 34.25
N GLU A 247 8.40 25.77 34.36
CA GLU A 247 6.94 25.85 34.41
C GLU A 247 6.25 25.37 33.13
N HIS A 248 6.83 25.66 31.95
CA HIS A 248 6.30 25.21 30.66
C HIS A 248 6.43 23.69 30.53
N ARG A 249 7.53 23.14 31.05
CA ARG A 249 7.78 21.69 31.06
C ARG A 249 6.80 20.93 31.95
N GLU A 250 6.57 21.44 33.16
CA GLU A 250 5.61 20.85 34.11
C GLU A 250 4.19 20.93 33.55
N ARG A 251 3.80 22.07 32.96
CA ARG A 251 2.49 22.22 32.31
C ARG A 251 2.29 21.24 31.17
N MET A 252 3.29 21.04 30.31
CA MET A 252 3.18 20.12 29.17
C MET A 252 3.14 18.66 29.62
N GLN A 253 3.89 18.29 30.67
CA GLN A 253 3.78 16.97 31.29
C GLN A 253 2.42 16.74 31.93
N GLN A 254 1.84 17.77 32.57
CA GLN A 254 0.51 17.69 33.15
C GLN A 254 -0.56 17.48 32.08
N VAL A 255 -0.51 18.24 30.97
CA VAL A 255 -1.43 18.06 29.83
C VAL A 255 -1.34 16.65 29.25
N ILE A 256 -0.13 16.09 29.10
CA ILE A 256 0.05 14.73 28.62
C ILE A 256 -0.56 13.73 29.62
N LYS A 257 -0.29 13.87 30.92
CA LYS A 257 -0.88 12.99 31.94
C LYS A 257 -2.41 13.08 31.94
N ASP A 258 -2.96 14.28 31.80
CA ASP A 258 -4.40 14.52 31.76
C ASP A 258 -5.03 13.95 30.48
N GLU A 259 -4.37 14.04 29.32
CA GLU A 259 -4.86 13.45 28.07
C GLU A 259 -4.75 11.93 28.05
N PHE A 260 -3.70 11.35 28.62
CA PHE A 260 -3.53 9.89 28.67
C PHE A 260 -4.38 9.21 29.76
N THR A 261 -4.82 9.97 30.77
CA THR A 261 -5.77 9.47 31.78
C THR A 261 -7.22 9.61 31.32
N LYS A 262 -7.52 10.40 30.27
CA LYS A 262 -8.84 10.37 29.64
C LYS A 262 -9.06 8.99 29.04
N PRO A 263 -10.05 8.21 29.53
CA PRO A 263 -10.41 6.96 28.88
C PRO A 263 -10.80 7.30 27.45
N LEU A 264 -10.24 6.56 26.49
CA LEU A 264 -10.67 6.65 25.10
C LEU A 264 -12.19 6.59 25.11
N PRO A 265 -12.91 7.55 24.48
CA PRO A 265 -14.36 7.56 24.47
C PRO A 265 -14.83 6.45 23.53
N VAL A 266 -14.68 5.21 23.96
CA VAL A 266 -15.27 4.04 23.33
C VAL A 266 -16.70 4.01 23.84
N THR A 267 -17.56 4.75 23.15
CA THR A 267 -18.98 4.77 23.47
C THR A 267 -19.56 3.36 23.28
N ALA A 268 -20.59 3.01 24.05
CA ALA A 268 -21.30 1.74 23.86
C ALA A 268 -21.79 1.57 22.40
N GLN A 269 -22.08 2.68 21.72
CA GLN A 269 -22.42 2.73 20.29
C GLN A 269 -21.30 2.19 19.40
N PHE A 270 -20.03 2.52 19.67
CA PHE A 270 -18.89 1.99 18.91
C PHE A 270 -18.80 0.46 19.01
N TYR A 271 -19.01 -0.10 20.20
CA TYR A 271 -19.03 -1.56 20.38
C TYR A 271 -20.20 -2.20 19.65
N GLN A 272 -21.38 -1.59 19.67
CA GLN A 272 -22.55 -2.07 18.94
C GLN A 272 -22.30 -2.06 17.42
N GLU A 273 -21.70 -0.99 16.90
CA GLU A 273 -21.37 -0.85 15.47
C GLU A 273 -20.30 -1.88 15.04
N LEU A 274 -19.24 -2.06 15.83
CA LEU A 274 -18.22 -3.08 15.59
C LEU A 274 -18.83 -4.49 15.58
N THR A 275 -19.74 -4.78 16.52
CA THR A 275 -20.42 -6.08 16.62
C THR A 275 -21.39 -6.29 15.45
N ALA A 276 -22.09 -5.25 15.01
CA ALA A 276 -22.96 -5.29 13.84
C ALA A 276 -22.14 -5.58 12.57
N GLN A 277 -20.99 -4.92 12.43
CA GLN A 277 -20.08 -5.10 11.31
C GLN A 277 -19.49 -6.53 11.28
N GLN A 278 -19.15 -7.09 12.44
CA GLN A 278 -18.72 -8.50 12.54
C GLN A 278 -19.83 -9.46 12.08
N ARG A 279 -21.07 -9.28 12.53
CA ARG A 279 -22.20 -10.12 12.10
C ARG A 279 -22.49 -10.00 10.60
N GLU A 280 -22.39 -8.81 10.04
CA GLU A 280 -22.56 -8.60 8.60
C GLU A 280 -21.48 -9.34 7.80
N ASN A 281 -20.23 -9.29 8.26
CA ASN A 281 -19.13 -10.02 7.64
C ASN A 281 -19.33 -11.54 7.76
N GLU A 282 -19.76 -12.05 8.91
CA GLU A 282 -20.08 -13.47 9.09
C GLU A 282 -21.18 -13.93 8.14
N LEU A 283 -22.26 -13.15 8.00
CA LEU A 283 -23.34 -13.44 7.05
C LEU A 283 -22.86 -13.46 5.60
N LYS A 284 -22.03 -12.50 5.20
CA LYS A 284 -21.42 -12.50 3.85
C LYS A 284 -20.57 -13.74 3.61
N THR A 285 -19.80 -14.14 4.62
CA THR A 285 -18.93 -15.32 4.55
C THR A 285 -19.74 -16.62 4.44
N GLN A 286 -20.83 -16.74 5.22
CA GLN A 286 -21.76 -17.86 5.13
C GLN A 286 -22.46 -17.92 3.76
N ALA A 287 -22.95 -16.79 3.25
CA ALA A 287 -23.58 -16.73 1.94
C ALA A 287 -22.61 -17.13 0.80
N ALA A 288 -21.34 -16.74 0.90
CA ALA A 288 -20.31 -17.17 -0.04
C ALA A 288 -20.06 -18.69 0.04
N ALA A 289 -19.97 -19.25 1.25
CA ALA A 289 -19.81 -20.68 1.46
C ALA A 289 -20.99 -21.49 0.91
N GLU A 290 -22.24 -21.02 1.10
CA GLU A 290 -23.43 -21.65 0.53
C GLU A 290 -23.43 -21.66 -1.00
N ARG A 291 -23.03 -20.55 -1.63
CA ARG A 291 -22.89 -20.49 -3.10
C ARG A 291 -21.86 -21.51 -3.59
N HIS A 292 -20.72 -21.59 -2.92
CA HIS A 292 -19.67 -22.55 -3.26
C HIS A 292 -20.16 -24.00 -3.11
N MET A 293 -20.87 -24.32 -2.03
CA MET A 293 -21.46 -25.65 -1.83
C MET A 293 -22.49 -26.01 -2.92
N LYS A 294 -23.34 -25.06 -3.34
CA LYS A 294 -24.28 -25.27 -4.46
C LYS A 294 -23.56 -25.52 -5.78
N GLN A 295 -22.44 -24.83 -6.03
CA GLN A 295 -21.61 -25.07 -7.21
C GLN A 295 -21.00 -26.47 -7.19
N LEU A 296 -20.46 -26.91 -6.05
CA LEU A 296 -19.92 -28.28 -5.90
C LEU A 296 -20.99 -29.35 -6.15
N GLN A 297 -22.19 -29.18 -5.61
CA GLN A 297 -23.32 -30.08 -5.88
C GLN A 297 -23.70 -30.11 -7.37
N THR A 298 -23.66 -28.95 -8.04
CA THR A 298 -23.92 -28.85 -9.48
C THR A 298 -22.84 -29.55 -10.31
N ILE A 299 -21.58 -29.51 -9.86
CA ILE A 299 -20.47 -30.23 -10.52
C ILE A 299 -20.64 -31.74 -10.32
N GLN A 300 -20.94 -32.17 -9.09
CA GLN A 300 -21.15 -33.58 -8.77
C GLN A 300 -22.25 -34.19 -9.63
N THR A 301 -23.43 -33.56 -9.68
CA THR A 301 -24.56 -34.03 -10.50
C THR A 301 -24.22 -34.14 -12.00
N LYS A 302 -23.40 -33.23 -12.54
CA LYS A 302 -22.91 -33.32 -13.93
C LYS A 302 -21.93 -34.47 -14.14
N LEU A 303 -21.07 -34.76 -13.16
CA LEU A 303 -20.14 -35.89 -13.22
C LEU A 303 -20.91 -37.22 -13.20
N ASP A 304 -21.88 -37.36 -12.29
CA ASP A 304 -22.72 -38.55 -12.19
C ASP A 304 -23.51 -38.78 -13.49
N ALA A 305 -24.10 -37.72 -14.06
CA ALA A 305 -24.80 -37.81 -15.34
C ALA A 305 -23.88 -38.25 -16.49
N ARG A 306 -22.63 -37.76 -16.51
CA ARG A 306 -21.63 -38.15 -17.51
C ARG A 306 -21.20 -39.60 -17.33
N GLU A 307 -21.07 -40.08 -16.10
CA GLU A 307 -20.75 -41.48 -15.82
C GLU A 307 -21.87 -42.40 -16.29
N VAL A 308 -23.13 -42.09 -15.99
CA VAL A 308 -24.31 -42.83 -16.49
C VAL A 308 -24.37 -42.83 -18.02
N GLN A 309 -24.00 -41.72 -18.67
CA GLN A 309 -23.94 -41.67 -20.13
C GLN A 309 -22.82 -42.56 -20.69
N MET A 310 -21.67 -42.60 -20.02
CA MET A 310 -20.52 -43.45 -20.40
C MET A 310 -20.83 -44.94 -20.21
N THR A 311 -21.52 -45.32 -19.14
CA THR A 311 -21.93 -46.72 -18.92
C THR A 311 -22.94 -47.17 -19.97
N ARG A 312 -23.97 -46.37 -20.25
CA ARG A 312 -24.94 -46.64 -21.33
C ARG A 312 -24.26 -46.78 -22.69
N ARG A 313 -23.27 -45.93 -22.99
CA ARG A 313 -22.51 -46.01 -24.24
C ARG A 313 -21.69 -47.30 -24.32
N LYS A 314 -21.02 -47.71 -23.24
CA LYS A 314 -20.28 -48.98 -23.18
C LYS A 314 -21.21 -50.19 -23.37
N GLU A 315 -22.39 -50.19 -22.73
CA GLU A 315 -23.38 -51.25 -22.89
C GLU A 315 -23.91 -51.32 -24.32
N PHE A 316 -24.19 -50.18 -24.94
CA PHE A 316 -24.61 -50.12 -26.35
C PHE A 316 -23.54 -50.70 -27.28
N GLU A 317 -22.28 -50.31 -27.12
CA GLU A 317 -21.17 -50.87 -27.92
C GLU A 317 -21.01 -52.39 -27.68
N ARG A 318 -21.22 -52.86 -26.44
CA ARG A 318 -21.18 -54.30 -26.14
C ARG A 318 -22.29 -55.06 -26.88
N LYS A 319 -23.54 -54.61 -26.76
CA LYS A 319 -24.70 -55.22 -27.46
C LYS A 319 -24.56 -55.15 -28.97
N LYS A 320 -24.01 -54.05 -29.49
CA LYS A 320 -23.71 -53.91 -30.92
C LYS A 320 -22.72 -54.98 -31.36
N LYS A 321 -21.62 -55.18 -30.63
CA LYS A 321 -20.64 -56.24 -30.95
C LYS A 321 -21.25 -57.64 -30.90
N GLU A 322 -22.10 -57.92 -29.90
CA GLU A 322 -22.82 -59.20 -29.80
C GLU A 322 -23.70 -59.45 -31.04
N LEU A 323 -24.46 -58.45 -31.49
CA LEU A 323 -25.34 -58.58 -32.68
C LEU A 323 -24.59 -58.79 -34.01
N PHE A 324 -23.36 -58.29 -34.13
CA PHE A 324 -22.56 -58.40 -35.36
C PHE A 324 -21.55 -59.56 -35.34
N ALA A 325 -21.45 -60.32 -34.24
CA ALA A 325 -20.55 -61.47 -34.14
C ALA A 325 -21.20 -62.79 -34.57
N ASP A 326 -22.53 -62.86 -34.55
CA ASP A 326 -23.33 -64.05 -34.92
C ASP A 326 -23.77 -64.08 -36.40
N ALA A 327 -23.37 -63.08 -37.19
CA ALA A 327 -23.68 -62.95 -38.62
C ALA A 327 -22.46 -63.28 -39.50
#